data_AF-A0A3S9PRK3-F1
#
_entry.id   AF-A0A3S9PRK3-F1
#
_cell.length_a   1.000
_cell.length_b   1.000
_cell.length_c   1.000
_cell.angle_alpha   90.00
_cell.angle_beta   90.00
_cell.angle_gamma   90.00
#
_symmetry.space_group_name_H-M   'P 1'
#
loop_
_entity.id
_entity.type
_entity.pdbx_description
1 polymer ?
#
loop_
_entity_poly.entity_id
_entity_poly.type
_entity_poly.pdbx_seq_one_letter_code
_entity_poly.pdbx_strand_id
1 'polypeptide(L)'
;MLPRLPWTRRREARRRIGQARDLLVPEPCLVHGRLDAENLLWDGRGRLVSVLGRDRAQLFGPALDAAWLFAQQWDPRRAGADREQMRRTRIWVRTLGLEPLARAILGHKPEEHLAYQVGNTIEWLDQTTGW
;
A
#
# COMPACT_ATOMS: atom_id res chain seq x y z
N MET A 1 19.72 -1.77 -14.96
CA MET A 1 19.56 -0.43 -14.35
C MET A 1 18.22 0.13 -14.81
N LEU A 2 17.23 0.42 -13.95
CA LEU A 2 15.90 0.89 -14.37
C LEU A 2 15.77 2.42 -14.15
N PRO A 3 15.93 3.26 -15.19
CA PRO A 3 15.89 4.71 -15.07
C PRO A 3 14.49 5.30 -15.26
N ARG A 4 13.41 4.61 -14.87
CA ARG A 4 12.07 5.04 -15.29
C ARG A 4 11.44 6.19 -14.50
N LEU A 5 11.77 6.33 -13.21
CA LEU A 5 11.29 7.48 -12.44
C LEU A 5 12.27 8.67 -12.58
N PRO A 6 11.76 9.92 -12.70
CA PRO A 6 12.55 11.14 -12.52
C PRO A 6 13.33 11.10 -11.21
N TRP A 7 14.49 11.76 -11.17
CA TRP A 7 15.43 11.63 -10.04
C TRP A 7 14.80 11.99 -8.68
N THR A 8 13.98 13.04 -8.61
CA THR A 8 13.27 13.46 -7.40
C THR A 8 12.32 12.37 -6.90
N ARG A 9 11.54 11.79 -7.81
CA ARG A 9 10.56 10.72 -7.53
C ARG A 9 11.25 9.42 -7.17
N ARG A 10 12.38 9.11 -7.80
CA ARG A 10 13.22 7.95 -7.43
C ARG A 10 13.76 8.09 -6.01
N ARG A 11 14.23 9.28 -5.62
CA ARG A 11 14.71 9.54 -4.26
C ARG A 11 13.59 9.36 -3.25
N GLU A 12 12.39 9.88 -3.55
CA GLU A 12 11.23 9.74 -2.68
C GLU A 12 10.75 8.28 -2.55
N ALA A 13 10.64 7.56 -3.66
CA ALA A 13 10.30 6.14 -3.65
C ALA A 13 11.29 5.32 -2.80
N ARG A 14 12.60 5.57 -2.97
CA ARG A 14 13.64 4.92 -2.16
C ARG A 14 13.52 5.26 -0.68
N ARG A 15 13.22 6.51 -0.33
CA ARG A 15 13.00 6.93 1.06
C ARG A 15 11.84 6.14 1.68
N ARG A 16 10.70 6.06 0.99
CA ARG A 16 9.50 5.34 1.48
C ARG A 16 9.75 3.84 1.63
N ILE A 17 10.39 3.22 0.63
CA ILE A 17 10.81 1.81 0.70
C ILE A 17 11.77 1.57 1.87
N GLY A 18 12.76 2.45 2.06
CA GLY A 18 13.69 2.38 3.19
C GLY A 18 12.96 2.45 4.53
N GLN A 19 12.03 3.40 4.69
CA GLN A 19 11.22 3.51 5.90
C GLN A 19 10.40 2.25 6.19
N ALA A 20 9.79 1.63 5.17
CA ALA A 20 9.04 0.39 5.35
C ALA A 20 9.94 -0.81 5.66
N ARG A 21 11.10 -0.91 5.01
CA ARG A 21 12.09 -1.96 5.28
C ARG A 21 12.65 -1.88 6.70
N ASP A 22 12.90 -0.66 7.17
CA ASP A 22 13.54 -0.41 8.48
C ASP A 22 12.50 -0.40 9.63
N LEU A 23 11.22 -0.68 9.35
CA LEU A 23 10.22 -0.89 10.40
C LEU A 23 10.47 -2.22 11.12
N LEU A 24 10.73 -2.13 12.43
CA LEU A 24 10.73 -3.31 13.31
C LEU A 24 9.36 -3.99 13.24
N VAL A 25 9.28 -5.24 12.77
CA VAL A 25 8.01 -5.98 12.70
C VAL A 25 7.55 -6.27 14.13
N PRO A 26 6.32 -5.87 14.53
CA PRO A 26 5.76 -6.26 15.83
C PRO A 26 5.46 -7.76 15.83
N GLU A 27 4.92 -8.30 16.92
CA GLU A 27 4.42 -9.68 16.94
C GLU A 27 3.50 -9.91 15.72
N PRO A 28 3.84 -10.82 14.80
CA PRO A 28 3.06 -11.03 13.58
C PRO A 28 1.66 -11.53 13.91
N CYS A 29 0.65 -10.99 13.23
CA CYS A 29 -0.70 -11.53 13.26
C CYS A 29 -1.15 -11.91 11.84
N LEU A 30 -2.23 -12.68 11.75
CA LEU A 30 -2.82 -12.98 10.45
C LEU A 30 -3.40 -11.69 9.86
N VAL A 31 -2.87 -11.28 8.71
CA VAL A 31 -3.39 -10.17 7.90
C VAL A 31 -3.97 -10.70 6.59
N HIS A 32 -4.90 -9.95 6.00
CA HIS A 32 -5.46 -10.21 4.68
C HIS A 32 -4.43 -9.98 3.57
N GLY A 33 -3.57 -8.97 3.73
CA GLY A 33 -2.47 -8.67 2.80
C GLY A 33 -2.87 -7.84 1.57
N ARG A 34 -4.17 -7.66 1.34
CA ARG A 34 -4.75 -6.75 0.33
C ARG A 34 -6.19 -6.37 0.70
N LEU A 35 -6.40 -5.59 1.75
CA LEU A 35 -7.75 -5.25 2.21
C LEU A 35 -8.29 -4.00 1.49
N ASP A 36 -8.27 -4.02 0.15
CA ASP A 36 -8.73 -2.93 -0.73
C ASP A 36 -10.23 -3.03 -1.09
N ALA A 37 -10.75 -2.02 -1.79
CA ALA A 37 -12.17 -1.93 -2.12
C ALA A 37 -12.66 -3.10 -2.98
N GLU A 38 -11.78 -3.68 -3.80
CA GLU A 38 -12.08 -4.86 -4.61
C GLU A 38 -12.33 -6.12 -3.77
N ASN A 39 -11.79 -6.13 -2.55
CA ASN A 39 -11.89 -7.25 -1.62
C ASN A 39 -12.94 -7.05 -0.52
N LEU A 40 -13.66 -5.92 -0.52
CA LEU A 40 -14.74 -5.62 0.42
C LEU A 40 -16.10 -5.63 -0.29
N LEU A 41 -16.95 -6.60 0.03
CA LEU A 41 -18.28 -6.71 -0.55
C LEU A 41 -19.32 -6.02 0.32
N TRP A 42 -20.02 -5.04 -0.26
CA TRP A 42 -21.05 -4.24 0.40
C TRP A 42 -22.44 -4.61 -0.11
N ASP A 43 -23.44 -4.61 0.78
CA ASP A 43 -24.84 -4.67 0.35
C ASP A 43 -25.36 -3.30 -0.11
N GLY A 44 -26.57 -3.27 -0.69
CA GLY A 44 -27.22 -2.02 -1.11
C GLY A 44 -27.60 -1.07 0.03
N ARG A 45 -27.33 -1.42 1.30
CA ARG A 45 -27.54 -0.59 2.49
C ARG A 45 -26.23 -0.10 3.10
N GLY A 46 -25.09 -0.34 2.42
CA GLY A 46 -23.79 0.07 2.90
C GLY A 46 -23.26 -0.76 4.06
N ARG A 47 -23.72 -2.01 4.22
CA ARG A 47 -23.15 -2.94 5.21
C ARG A 47 -22.15 -3.87 4.54
N LEU A 48 -21.01 -4.10 5.20
CA LEU A 48 -20.04 -5.09 4.76
C LEU A 48 -20.63 -6.49 4.95
N VAL A 49 -20.75 -7.26 3.87
CA VAL A 49 -21.33 -8.61 3.89
C VAL A 49 -20.29 -9.71 3.66
N SER A 50 -19.14 -9.40 3.05
CA SER A 50 -18.06 -10.37 2.85
C SER A 50 -16.71 -9.70 2.62
N VAL A 51 -15.64 -10.46 2.88
CA VAL A 51 -14.25 -10.11 2.58
C VAL A 51 -13.65 -11.20 1.68
N LEU A 52 -13.22 -10.82 0.48
CA LEU A 52 -12.75 -11.71 -0.60
C LEU A 52 -11.24 -11.62 -0.78
N GLY A 53 -10.62 -12.58 -1.49
CA GLY A 53 -9.22 -12.45 -1.94
C GLY A 53 -8.16 -12.77 -0.87
N ARG A 54 -8.30 -13.94 -0.22
CA ARG A 54 -7.39 -14.39 0.86
C ARG A 54 -6.10 -15.06 0.36
N ASP A 55 -5.82 -15.00 -0.93
CA ASP A 55 -4.60 -15.57 -1.56
C ASP A 55 -3.31 -14.90 -1.06
N ARG A 56 -3.42 -13.70 -0.48
CA ARG A 56 -2.31 -12.95 0.11
C ARG A 56 -2.30 -12.94 1.63
N ALA A 57 -3.15 -13.75 2.26
CA ALA A 57 -3.19 -13.83 3.70
C ALA A 57 -1.88 -14.42 4.25
N GLN A 58 -1.30 -13.78 5.26
CA GLN A 58 0.00 -14.15 5.81
C GLN A 58 0.17 -13.65 7.24
N LEU A 59 1.18 -14.18 7.94
CA LEU A 59 1.62 -13.60 9.21
C LEU A 59 2.45 -12.36 8.96
N PHE A 60 1.97 -11.21 9.40
CA PHE A 60 2.66 -9.93 9.21
C PHE A 60 2.22 -8.88 10.24
N GLY A 61 2.79 -7.68 10.16
CA GLY A 61 2.37 -6.57 11.02
C GLY A 61 0.94 -6.09 10.69
N PRO A 62 0.06 -5.87 11.69
CA PRO A 62 -1.34 -5.47 11.47
C PRO A 62 -1.50 -4.12 10.75
N ALA A 63 -0.44 -3.31 10.75
CA ALA A 63 -0.40 -2.05 10.04
C ALA A 63 -0.55 -2.19 8.51
N LEU A 64 -0.33 -3.39 7.94
CA LEU A 64 -0.50 -3.62 6.51
C LEU A 64 -1.97 -3.50 6.08
N ASP A 65 -2.89 -4.20 6.76
CA ASP A 65 -4.33 -4.11 6.45
C ASP A 65 -4.89 -2.74 6.83
N ALA A 66 -4.42 -2.17 7.94
CA ALA A 66 -4.78 -0.80 8.33
C ALA A 66 -4.37 0.21 7.24
N ALA A 67 -3.26 -0.01 6.53
CA ALA A 67 -2.81 0.86 5.44
C ALA A 67 -3.69 0.76 4.21
N TRP A 68 -4.15 -0.45 3.85
CA TRP A 68 -5.12 -0.63 2.77
C TRP A 68 -6.45 0.06 3.06
N LEU A 69 -6.95 -0.05 4.29
CA LEU A 69 -8.16 0.67 4.72
C LEU A 69 -7.94 2.18 4.75
N PHE A 70 -6.78 2.64 5.25
CA PHE A 70 -6.44 4.06 5.31
C PHE A 70 -6.33 4.70 3.92
N ALA A 71 -5.81 3.98 2.93
CA ALA A 71 -5.80 4.42 1.53
C ALA A 71 -7.22 4.70 0.99
N GLN A 72 -8.23 4.02 1.54
CA GLN A 72 -9.64 4.17 1.20
C GLN A 72 -10.38 5.16 2.13
N GLN A 73 -9.63 6.03 2.82
CA GLN A 73 -10.15 7.07 3.71
C GLN A 73 -10.79 6.56 5.01
N TRP A 74 -10.55 5.30 5.38
CA TRP A 74 -10.97 4.79 6.68
C TRP A 74 -9.94 5.20 7.73
N ASP A 75 -10.38 5.67 8.90
CA ASP A 75 -9.47 6.06 9.97
C ASP A 75 -9.28 4.90 10.97
N PRO A 76 -8.10 4.23 11.01
CA PRO A 76 -7.85 3.13 11.95
C PRO A 76 -7.95 3.55 13.42
N ARG A 77 -7.87 4.85 13.73
CA ARG A 77 -8.11 5.35 15.11
C ARG A 77 -9.52 5.04 15.59
N ARG A 78 -10.50 4.98 14.68
CA ARG A 78 -11.88 4.56 15.02
C ARG A 78 -11.97 3.09 15.43
N ALA A 79 -10.97 2.29 15.06
CA ALA A 79 -10.83 0.89 15.44
C ALA A 79 -9.80 0.69 16.58
N GLY A 80 -9.38 1.76 17.25
CA GLY A 80 -8.47 1.68 18.40
C GLY A 80 -6.97 1.68 18.06
N ALA A 81 -6.57 2.04 16.82
CA ALA A 81 -5.16 2.16 16.49
C ALA A 81 -4.50 3.28 17.31
N ASP A 82 -3.44 2.91 18.05
CA ASP A 82 -2.64 3.86 18.80
C ASP A 82 -1.69 4.69 17.90
N ARG A 83 -0.90 5.57 18.52
CA ARG A 83 0.04 6.44 17.81
C ARG A 83 1.08 5.65 17.00
N GLU A 84 1.55 4.53 17.53
CA GLU A 84 2.61 3.73 16.89
C GLU A 84 2.06 2.92 15.72
N GLN A 85 0.88 2.31 15.88
CA GLN A 85 0.15 1.65 14.82
C GLN A 85 -0.21 2.63 13.71
N MET A 86 -0.61 3.87 14.04
CA MET A 86 -0.83 4.92 13.04
C MET A 86 0.45 5.33 12.32
N ARG A 87 1.59 5.43 13.02
CA ARG A 87 2.90 5.69 12.38
C ARG A 87 3.24 4.62 11.36
N ARG A 88 3.08 3.35 11.73
CA ARG A 88 3.34 2.18 10.87
C ARG A 88 2.39 2.13 9.68
N THR A 89 1.11 2.37 9.92
CA THR A 89 0.08 2.45 8.87
C THR A 89 0.44 3.50 7.82
N ARG A 90 0.90 4.68 8.25
CA ARG A 90 1.35 5.75 7.34
C ARG A 90 2.58 5.37 6.53
N ILE A 91 3.52 4.63 7.09
CA ILE A 91 4.68 4.13 6.35
C ILE A 91 4.24 3.10 5.30
N TRP A 92 3.35 2.18 5.68
CA TRP A 92 2.82 1.17 4.76
C TRP A 92 2.00 1.77 3.63
N VAL A 93 1.06 2.68 3.92
CA VAL A 93 0.22 3.29 2.86
C VAL A 93 1.08 4.06 1.84
N ARG A 94 2.15 4.72 2.31
CA ARG A 94 3.16 5.37 1.46
C ARG A 94 4.08 4.39 0.74
N THR A 95 3.94 3.08 0.94
CA THR A 95 4.72 2.08 0.21
C THR A 95 3.84 1.31 -0.76
N LEU A 96 2.57 1.07 -0.42
CA LEU A 96 1.61 0.32 -1.24
C LEU A 96 1.42 0.91 -2.64
N GLY A 97 1.43 2.24 -2.80
CA GLY A 97 1.31 2.87 -4.11
C GLY A 97 2.45 2.58 -5.09
N LEU A 98 3.58 2.03 -4.61
CA LEU A 98 4.70 1.60 -5.45
C LEU A 98 4.55 0.15 -5.95
N GLU A 99 3.63 -0.63 -5.37
CA GLU A 99 3.43 -2.05 -5.69
C GLU A 99 3.10 -2.30 -7.16
N PRO A 100 2.20 -1.55 -7.83
CA PRO A 100 1.87 -1.80 -9.24
C PRO A 100 3.08 -1.71 -10.17
N LEU A 101 3.94 -0.69 -9.98
CA LEU A 101 5.18 -0.55 -10.74
C LEU A 101 6.18 -1.66 -10.41
N ALA A 102 6.33 -2.02 -9.13
CA ALA A 102 7.21 -3.12 -8.73
C ALA A 102 6.78 -4.45 -9.37
N ARG A 103 5.47 -4.76 -9.36
CA ARG A 103 4.91 -5.95 -10.02
C ARG A 103 5.10 -5.93 -11.53
N ALA A 104 4.94 -4.77 -12.18
CA ALA A 104 5.17 -4.65 -13.62
C ALA A 104 6.64 -4.90 -14.00
N ILE A 105 7.57 -4.42 -13.16
CA ILE A 105 9.02 -4.66 -13.34
C ILE A 105 9.35 -6.15 -13.15
N LEU A 106 8.94 -6.75 -12.03
CA LEU A 106 9.21 -8.15 -11.71
C LEU A 106 8.54 -9.12 -12.67
N GLY A 107 7.35 -8.76 -13.17
CA GLY A 107 6.60 -9.55 -14.14
C GLY A 107 7.03 -9.32 -15.59
N HIS A 108 8.16 -8.62 -15.83
CA HIS A 108 8.70 -8.33 -17.16
C HIS A 108 7.64 -7.85 -18.16
N LYS A 109 6.76 -6.94 -17.71
CA LYS A 109 5.67 -6.44 -18.56
C LYS A 109 6.21 -5.69 -19.79
N PRO A 110 5.41 -5.55 -20.87
CA PRO A 110 5.81 -4.76 -22.02
C PRO A 110 6.14 -3.30 -21.66
N GLU A 111 6.95 -2.64 -22.48
CA GLU A 111 7.42 -1.28 -22.23
C GLU A 111 6.28 -0.27 -22.09
N GLU A 112 5.23 -0.39 -22.88
CA GLU A 112 4.03 0.46 -22.80
C GLU A 112 3.34 0.35 -21.43
N HIS A 113 3.20 -0.87 -20.91
CA HIS A 113 2.64 -1.10 -19.59
C HIS A 113 3.54 -0.50 -18.50
N LEU A 114 4.86 -0.60 -18.67
CA LEU A 114 5.81 -0.02 -17.73
C LEU A 114 5.76 1.52 -17.76
N ALA A 115 5.62 2.14 -18.93
CA ALA A 115 5.43 3.58 -19.08
C ALA A 115 4.14 4.04 -18.39
N TYR A 116 3.04 3.31 -18.57
CA TYR A 116 1.77 3.56 -17.88
C TYR A 116 1.92 3.50 -16.36
N GLN A 117 2.53 2.44 -15.81
CA GLN A 117 2.72 2.32 -14.36
C GLN A 117 3.67 3.39 -13.79
N VAL A 118 4.63 3.86 -14.58
CA VAL A 118 5.50 4.98 -14.19
C VAL A 118 4.70 6.27 -14.07
N GLY A 119 3.84 6.56 -15.05
CA GLY A 119 2.92 7.70 -15.00
C GLY A 119 2.07 7.69 -13.72
N ASN A 120 1.37 6.57 -13.47
CA ASN A 120 0.56 6.39 -12.27
C ASN A 120 1.38 6.52 -10.96
N THR A 121 2.60 5.99 -10.95
CA THR A 121 3.48 6.09 -9.77
C THR A 121 3.92 7.53 -9.53
N ILE A 122 4.22 8.30 -10.58
CA ILE A 122 4.58 9.71 -10.45
C ILE A 122 3.40 10.51 -9.91
N GLU A 123 2.22 10.35 -10.50
CA GLU A 123 1.00 11.02 -10.06
C GLU A 123 0.68 10.70 -8.60
N TRP A 124 0.73 9.43 -8.23
CA TRP A 124 0.51 9.01 -6.85
C TRP A 124 1.57 9.58 -5.90
N LEU A 125 2.85 9.58 -6.28
CA LEU A 125 3.90 10.21 -5.47
C LEU A 125 3.64 11.70 -5.29
N ASP A 126 3.14 12.40 -6.32
CA ASP A 126 2.81 13.83 -6.25
C ASP A 126 1.64 14.12 -5.32
N GLN A 127 0.56 13.35 -5.41
CA GLN A 127 -0.61 13.50 -4.55
C GLN A 127 -0.33 13.16 -3.08
N THR A 128 0.63 12.27 -2.83
CA THR A 128 0.90 11.73 -1.49
C THR A 128 2.17 12.28 -0.85
N THR A 129 2.92 13.14 -1.54
CA THR A 129 4.07 13.83 -0.94
C THR A 129 3.56 14.89 0.03
N GLY A 130 3.87 14.73 1.31
CA GLY A 130 3.38 15.62 2.38
C GLY A 130 2.27 15.01 3.25
N TRP A 131 1.76 13.83 2.87
CA TRP A 131 1.00 12.97 3.79
C TRP A 131 1.86 12.56 4.98
#